data_AF-A0AAV4MEB0-F1
#
_entry.id   AF-A0AAV4MEB0-F1
#
_cell.length_a   1.000
_cell.length_b   1.000
_cell.length_c   1.000
_cell.angle_alpha   90.00
_cell.angle_beta   90.00
_cell.angle_gamma   90.00
#
_symmetry.space_group_name_H-M   'P 1'
#
loop_
_entity.id
_entity.type
_entity.pdbx_description
1 polymer ?
#
loop_
_entity_poly.entity_id
_entity_poly.type
_entity_poly.pdbx_seq_one_letter_code
_entity_poly.pdbx_strand_id
1 'polypeptide(L)'
;MPQIIESNERIYQWEFVTGKILQLYSFRSLPDISLDGIFLNPFSKKDNKIQRYYRPSDSNKIAILFGPHHVYTFDGHLYDSAEYSSDCTFLLGHDLRKSAFTVLSDKNAIHVLFPEMAISVNGENEVFINGSTTSSNLPIESNNGKIVVRRSDVVEIWSPSLKVICSSRDFLCVLELDSWHNGETFGLLGNADGSSSNEFMLPDGKPTSNVLNFVTDYEVSGNSECQNLHLPIKSPHSYEAEETCSSHFRNLCQFNKNTFEAFLDVCKSNFKESDACYATTGYASLCYFKNLPSITDCNVKKQVNRRIEKKLEVVLIINEHRLMAGTEKSLFYKGMERMFTALNDKFKTNGYSSVLFSVVGFGGKGARYQPTVYAKGRDSWMPLKALLDDVLESLQFDGKEDADILKILKFSLDVMGYDSFNSKIFIVLTTKDRQSKNKQVISTLQHNLEKNGITLYTFSSYPSIEKGMKVYGVRGDGLMFPSPKKGEDAYLDYPRGDLAKLTSATRGSIFLSKFIQANKPAAFFREVANEVWNKINKESQICRECSTVRSNWWWQVNECNIVHC
;
A
#
# COMPACT_ATOMS: atom_id res chain seq x y z
N MET A 1 -11.56 -12.43 24.60
CA MET A 1 -10.35 -12.34 25.43
C MET A 1 -9.16 -12.26 24.48
N PRO A 2 -8.38 -11.17 24.49
CA PRO A 2 -7.19 -11.10 23.66
C PRO A 2 -6.15 -12.08 24.22
N GLN A 3 -5.60 -12.96 23.37
CA GLN A 3 -4.48 -13.81 23.75
C GLN A 3 -3.25 -12.94 23.95
N ILE A 4 -2.95 -12.68 25.23
CA ILE A 4 -1.70 -12.09 25.68
C ILE A 4 -0.68 -13.24 25.69
N ILE A 5 0.32 -13.16 24.82
CA ILE A 5 1.46 -14.08 24.84
C ILE A 5 2.46 -13.50 25.85
N GLU A 6 2.57 -14.13 27.01
CA GLU A 6 3.49 -13.74 28.08
C GLU A 6 4.94 -14.02 27.68
N SER A 7 5.79 -13.02 27.98
CA SER A 7 7.24 -13.05 27.86
C SER A 7 7.85 -14.00 28.90
N ASN A 8 8.72 -14.91 28.47
CA ASN A 8 9.70 -15.51 29.37
C ASN A 8 11.12 -15.23 28.87
N GLU A 9 11.88 -14.53 29.71
CA GLU A 9 13.27 -14.18 29.56
C GLU A 9 14.17 -15.43 29.59
N ARG A 10 15.10 -15.54 28.63
CA ARG A 10 16.50 -15.95 28.82
C ARG A 10 17.31 -15.47 27.61
N ILE A 11 18.26 -14.59 27.87
CA ILE A 11 19.18 -13.97 26.88
C ILE A 11 20.58 -14.59 27.05
N TYR A 12 21.28 -14.72 25.92
CA TYR A 12 22.73 -14.91 25.69
C TYR A 12 23.26 -16.35 25.54
N GLN A 13 23.32 -16.83 24.28
CA GLN A 13 24.53 -17.41 23.68
C GLN A 13 24.43 -17.35 22.14
N TRP A 14 25.55 -16.98 21.52
CA TRP A 14 25.78 -16.75 20.10
C TRP A 14 25.67 -18.06 19.29
N GLU A 15 25.06 -18.02 18.09
CA GLU A 15 25.38 -18.81 16.89
C GLU A 15 24.50 -18.32 15.71
N PHE A 16 25.12 -17.77 14.63
CA PHE A 16 24.51 -17.15 13.42
C PHE A 16 25.01 -17.81 12.08
N VAL A 17 24.08 -18.37 11.28
CA VAL A 17 24.05 -19.06 9.95
C VAL A 17 24.89 -20.34 9.74
N THR A 18 24.33 -21.58 9.73
CA THR A 18 23.64 -22.36 8.66
C THR A 18 23.18 -23.72 9.17
N GLY A 19 22.39 -24.43 8.34
CA GLY A 19 22.39 -25.89 8.33
C GLY A 19 21.04 -26.52 7.98
N LYS A 20 20.35 -26.02 6.94
CA LYS A 20 19.15 -26.57 6.25
C LYS A 20 18.28 -25.47 5.61
N ILE A 21 18.88 -24.57 4.83
CA ILE A 21 18.05 -23.98 3.77
C ILE A 21 17.67 -25.09 2.75
N LEU A 22 18.50 -26.15 2.69
CA LEU A 22 18.49 -27.21 1.67
C LEU A 22 17.58 -28.45 1.93
N GLN A 23 16.54 -28.43 2.78
CA GLN A 23 15.62 -29.59 2.94
C GLN A 23 14.15 -29.20 3.22
N LEU A 24 13.57 -28.34 2.38
CA LEU A 24 12.13 -28.04 2.42
C LEU A 24 11.32 -29.19 1.81
N TYR A 25 10.56 -29.92 2.63
CA TYR A 25 9.49 -30.83 2.16
C TYR A 25 8.07 -30.42 2.60
N SER A 26 7.89 -29.39 3.45
CA SER A 26 6.56 -28.81 3.75
C SER A 26 6.62 -27.69 4.81
N PHE A 27 5.83 -26.64 4.59
CA PHE A 27 5.69 -25.37 5.33
C PHE A 27 5.18 -25.45 6.80
N ARG A 28 4.94 -26.62 7.41
CA ARG A 28 4.12 -26.74 8.66
C ARG A 28 4.84 -26.79 10.00
N SER A 29 6.15 -26.58 10.08
CA SER A 29 6.85 -26.65 11.36
C SER A 29 8.09 -25.77 11.36
N LEU A 30 7.99 -24.57 11.93
CA LEU A 30 9.16 -23.81 12.35
C LEU A 30 9.46 -24.11 13.83
N PRO A 31 10.52 -24.87 14.14
CA PRO A 31 11.17 -24.74 15.45
C PRO A 31 12.62 -24.26 15.34
N ASP A 32 13.08 -23.71 16.47
CA ASP A 32 14.33 -22.99 16.75
C ASP A 32 15.51 -23.18 15.79
N ILE A 33 15.97 -22.05 15.27
CA ILE A 33 17.00 -21.94 14.24
C ILE A 33 18.35 -21.63 14.93
N SER A 34 19.26 -22.61 14.93
CA SER A 34 20.71 -22.40 15.14
C SER A 34 21.44 -22.55 13.80
N LEU A 35 22.65 -22.06 13.78
CA LEU A 35 23.10 -21.18 12.74
C LEU A 35 24.65 -21.28 12.76
N ASP A 36 25.15 -22.48 12.50
CA ASP A 36 26.58 -22.75 12.40
C ASP A 36 26.97 -23.16 10.96
N GLY A 37 27.97 -22.50 10.38
CA GLY A 37 28.70 -23.04 9.21
C GLY A 37 28.76 -22.21 7.92
N ILE A 38 28.15 -21.00 7.82
CA ILE A 38 28.45 -20.09 6.72
C ILE A 38 29.73 -19.37 7.12
N PHE A 39 30.85 -19.94 6.68
CA PHE A 39 32.09 -19.20 6.60
C PHE A 39 32.01 -18.28 5.39
N LEU A 40 31.35 -17.14 5.55
CA LEU A 40 31.74 -15.96 4.80
C LEU A 40 33.15 -15.67 5.28
N ASN A 41 34.16 -15.85 4.43
CA ASN A 41 35.46 -15.28 4.70
C ASN A 41 35.27 -13.79 4.48
N PRO A 42 35.08 -12.97 5.53
CA PRO A 42 34.91 -11.56 5.31
C PRO A 42 36.31 -11.10 4.91
N PHE A 43 36.45 -10.72 3.65
CA PHE A 43 37.69 -10.20 3.09
C PHE A 43 38.77 -11.28 2.92
N SER A 44 39.16 -11.51 1.66
CA SER A 44 40.46 -12.09 1.33
C SER A 44 41.56 -11.34 2.11
N LYS A 45 42.14 -11.99 3.13
CA LYS A 45 43.30 -11.51 3.90
C LYS A 45 44.57 -11.26 3.06
N LYS A 46 44.52 -11.40 1.73
CA LYS A 46 45.71 -11.22 0.88
C LYS A 46 46.03 -9.77 0.56
N ASP A 47 45.12 -8.82 0.77
CA ASP A 47 45.42 -7.40 0.59
C ASP A 47 45.18 -6.60 1.88
N ASN A 48 46.20 -6.56 2.74
CA ASN A 48 46.32 -5.66 3.91
C ASN A 48 46.34 -4.15 3.55
N LYS A 49 45.76 -3.76 2.41
CA LYS A 49 45.72 -2.39 1.88
C LYS A 49 44.33 -1.93 1.38
N ILE A 50 43.25 -2.69 1.57
CA ILE A 50 41.90 -2.20 1.29
C ILE A 50 41.33 -1.54 2.56
N GLN A 51 41.75 -0.29 2.75
CA GLN A 51 41.04 0.86 3.35
C GLN A 51 39.76 0.53 4.14
N ARG A 52 39.68 0.62 5.47
CA ARG A 52 39.67 1.85 6.31
C ARG A 52 38.92 3.09 5.78
N TYR A 53 38.24 3.03 4.62
CA TYR A 53 37.48 4.17 4.06
C TYR A 53 36.10 3.77 3.49
N TYR A 54 35.43 2.76 4.05
CA TYR A 54 33.98 2.69 3.85
C TYR A 54 33.33 3.78 4.72
N ARG A 55 33.17 4.98 4.16
CA ARG A 55 32.20 5.94 4.67
C ARG A 55 30.84 5.42 4.20
N PRO A 56 29.91 5.08 5.11
CA PRO A 56 28.53 4.84 4.72
C PRO A 56 28.11 5.98 3.79
N SER A 57 27.53 5.65 2.63
CA SER A 57 26.76 6.66 1.91
C SER A 57 25.70 7.16 2.89
N ASP A 58 25.60 8.48 3.10
CA ASP A 58 24.55 9.09 3.93
C ASP A 58 23.14 8.88 3.32
N SER A 59 23.05 8.27 2.14
CA SER A 59 21.80 7.93 1.46
C SER A 59 21.49 6.43 1.48
N ASN A 60 20.20 6.14 1.64
CA ASN A 60 19.63 4.80 1.48
C ASN A 60 19.86 4.29 0.05
N LYS A 61 20.09 2.97 -0.06
CA LYS A 61 20.26 2.29 -1.35
C LYS A 61 18.98 1.59 -1.75
N ILE A 62 18.77 1.46 -3.06
CA ILE A 62 17.53 0.94 -3.63
C ILE A 62 17.89 -0.23 -4.55
N ALA A 63 17.27 -1.38 -4.31
CA ALA A 63 17.25 -2.50 -5.22
C ALA A 63 15.82 -2.76 -5.69
N ILE A 64 15.67 -3.30 -6.90
CA ILE A 64 14.37 -3.50 -7.54
C ILE A 64 14.34 -4.86 -8.21
N LEU A 65 13.28 -5.62 -7.92
CA LEU A 65 12.84 -6.74 -8.73
C LEU A 65 11.68 -6.23 -9.58
N PHE A 66 11.78 -6.34 -10.91
CA PHE A 66 10.74 -5.88 -11.80
C PHE A 66 10.51 -6.82 -12.97
N GLY A 67 9.26 -6.90 -13.42
CA GLY A 67 8.85 -7.93 -14.35
C GLY A 67 9.14 -9.34 -13.79
N PRO A 68 9.12 -10.36 -14.66
CA PRO A 68 9.32 -11.73 -14.22
C PRO A 68 10.77 -12.06 -13.81
N HIS A 69 11.77 -11.36 -14.38
CA HIS A 69 13.17 -11.79 -14.30
C HIS A 69 14.18 -10.66 -14.10
N HIS A 70 13.80 -9.38 -14.04
CA HIS A 70 14.78 -8.30 -14.02
C HIS A 70 15.15 -7.86 -12.61
N VAL A 71 16.45 -7.65 -12.40
CA VAL A 71 17.01 -7.22 -11.13
C VAL A 71 17.84 -5.96 -11.33
N TYR A 72 17.57 -4.96 -10.51
CA TYR A 72 18.41 -3.78 -10.31
C TYR A 72 18.99 -3.85 -8.89
N THR A 73 20.30 -3.95 -8.76
CA THR A 73 20.98 -4.16 -7.47
C THR A 73 21.13 -2.87 -6.66
N PHE A 74 21.56 -2.98 -5.40
CA PHE A 74 21.78 -1.82 -4.53
C PHE A 74 22.82 -0.82 -5.07
N ASP A 75 23.76 -1.27 -5.89
CA ASP A 75 24.80 -0.46 -6.52
C ASP A 75 24.51 -0.11 -7.98
N GLY A 76 23.30 -0.44 -8.43
CA GLY A 76 22.72 0.02 -9.69
C GLY A 76 23.15 -0.77 -10.91
N HIS A 77 23.55 -2.03 -10.72
CA HIS A 77 23.73 -2.97 -11.81
C HIS A 77 22.39 -3.57 -12.22
N LEU A 78 22.18 -3.74 -13.52
CA LEU A 78 20.96 -4.29 -14.09
C LEU A 78 21.26 -5.61 -14.80
N TYR A 79 20.55 -6.68 -14.44
CA TYR A 79 20.72 -7.98 -15.05
C TYR A 79 19.41 -8.79 -15.10
N ASP A 80 19.38 -9.77 -16.00
CA ASP A 80 18.29 -10.75 -16.11
C ASP A 80 18.62 -11.94 -15.21
N SER A 81 17.79 -12.18 -14.20
CA SER A 81 17.82 -13.39 -13.39
C SER A 81 17.36 -14.60 -14.21
N ALA A 82 17.70 -15.79 -13.74
CA ALA A 82 17.31 -17.01 -14.41
C ALA A 82 15.81 -17.31 -14.30
N GLU A 83 15.30 -18.05 -15.27
CA GLU A 83 14.03 -18.77 -15.15
C GLU A 83 14.25 -20.04 -14.33
N TYR A 84 13.33 -20.31 -13.38
CA TYR A 84 13.44 -21.44 -12.46
C TYR A 84 12.07 -22.11 -12.18
N SER A 85 12.11 -23.34 -11.67
CA SER A 85 10.90 -24.14 -11.36
C SER A 85 10.18 -23.64 -10.10
N SER A 86 9.01 -24.21 -9.77
CA SER A 86 8.21 -23.76 -8.63
C SER A 86 8.86 -23.93 -7.26
N ASP A 87 9.92 -24.72 -7.17
CA ASP A 87 10.42 -25.27 -5.91
C ASP A 87 11.83 -24.76 -5.58
N CYS A 88 12.34 -23.80 -6.34
CA CYS A 88 13.59 -23.10 -6.07
C CYS A 88 13.35 -21.90 -5.16
N THR A 89 14.29 -21.66 -4.25
CA THR A 89 14.29 -20.49 -3.36
C THR A 89 15.64 -19.83 -3.44
N PHE A 90 15.67 -18.52 -3.67
CA PHE A 90 16.90 -17.76 -3.86
C PHE A 90 17.08 -16.73 -2.75
N LEU A 91 18.33 -16.55 -2.32
CA LEU A 91 18.72 -15.50 -1.40
C LEU A 91 18.89 -14.16 -2.14
N LEU A 92 17.94 -13.26 -1.94
CA LEU A 92 17.98 -11.93 -2.52
C LEU A 92 18.94 -11.01 -1.76
N GLY A 93 18.88 -11.04 -0.43
CA GLY A 93 19.72 -10.17 0.39
C GLY A 93 19.70 -10.58 1.86
N HIS A 94 20.85 -10.51 2.53
CA HIS A 94 20.96 -10.71 3.97
C HIS A 94 21.95 -9.71 4.57
N ASP A 95 21.62 -9.18 5.74
CA ASP A 95 22.50 -8.32 6.53
C ASP A 95 23.57 -9.14 7.25
N LEU A 96 24.81 -9.07 6.76
CA LEU A 96 25.96 -9.81 7.24
C LEU A 96 26.38 -9.49 8.67
N ARG A 97 26.17 -8.24 9.09
CA ARG A 97 26.81 -7.76 10.32
C ARG A 97 25.90 -7.89 11.52
N LYS A 98 24.65 -7.45 11.37
CA LYS A 98 23.69 -7.43 12.49
C LYS A 98 22.60 -8.49 12.33
N SER A 99 22.57 -9.17 11.19
CA SER A 99 21.51 -10.11 10.84
C SER A 99 20.11 -9.49 11.01
N ALA A 100 19.99 -8.20 10.69
CA ALA A 100 18.76 -7.46 10.91
C ALA A 100 17.65 -7.89 9.94
N PHE A 101 17.99 -8.45 8.78
CA PHE A 101 17.01 -8.99 7.84
C PHE A 101 17.60 -10.09 6.94
N THR A 102 16.72 -10.91 6.38
CA THR A 102 16.97 -11.79 5.23
C THR A 102 15.80 -11.66 4.25
N VAL A 103 16.08 -11.59 2.96
CA VAL A 103 15.07 -11.56 1.90
C VAL A 103 15.30 -12.76 0.99
N LEU A 104 14.25 -13.56 0.80
CA LEU A 104 14.22 -14.70 -0.10
C LEU A 104 13.14 -14.50 -1.16
N SER A 105 13.30 -15.12 -2.31
CA SER A 105 12.25 -15.24 -3.32
C SER A 105 12.09 -16.70 -3.71
N ASP A 106 10.87 -17.16 -3.81
CA ASP A 106 10.53 -18.34 -4.60
C ASP A 106 9.68 -17.92 -5.81
N LYS A 107 9.02 -18.87 -6.48
CA LYS A 107 8.17 -18.58 -7.65
C LYS A 107 6.88 -17.83 -7.27
N ASN A 108 6.39 -18.04 -6.05
CA ASN A 108 5.06 -17.64 -5.62
C ASN A 108 5.08 -16.45 -4.67
N ALA A 109 6.21 -16.19 -3.99
CA ALA A 109 6.29 -15.21 -2.93
C ALA A 109 7.69 -14.59 -2.73
N ILE A 110 7.67 -13.39 -2.15
CA ILE A 110 8.82 -12.77 -1.49
C ILE A 110 8.70 -13.04 0.01
N HIS A 111 9.78 -13.51 0.62
CA HIS A 111 9.88 -13.72 2.06
C HIS A 111 10.85 -12.70 2.66
N VAL A 112 10.42 -12.01 3.71
CA VAL A 112 11.24 -11.08 4.49
C VAL A 112 11.27 -11.57 5.93
N LEU A 113 12.45 -11.97 6.37
CA LEU A 113 12.71 -12.50 7.69
C LEU A 113 13.43 -11.44 8.51
N PHE A 114 12.81 -11.01 9.60
CA PHE A 114 13.43 -10.24 10.66
C PHE A 114 13.59 -11.13 11.91
N PRO A 115 14.47 -10.78 12.86
CA PRO A 115 14.69 -11.59 14.07
C PRO A 115 13.41 -11.92 14.85
N GLU A 116 12.44 -11.01 14.88
CA GLU A 116 11.19 -11.15 15.64
C GLU A 116 9.95 -11.46 14.79
N MET A 117 10.06 -11.45 13.45
CA MET A 117 8.91 -11.65 12.56
C MET A 117 9.33 -12.14 11.16
N ALA A 118 8.70 -13.21 10.69
CA ALA A 118 8.81 -13.68 9.31
C ALA A 118 7.55 -13.29 8.52
N ILE A 119 7.73 -12.72 7.34
CA ILE A 119 6.66 -12.20 6.49
C ILE A 119 6.80 -12.79 5.10
N SER A 120 5.72 -13.36 4.55
CA SER A 120 5.66 -13.81 3.16
C SER A 120 4.59 -13.02 2.42
N VAL A 121 4.91 -12.52 1.24
CA VAL A 121 3.97 -11.81 0.35
C VAL A 121 3.86 -12.61 -0.94
N ASN A 122 2.67 -13.14 -1.25
CA ASN A 122 2.46 -13.93 -2.46
C ASN A 122 2.12 -13.07 -3.69
N GLY A 123 2.03 -13.70 -4.87
CA GLY A 123 1.61 -13.07 -6.13
C GLY A 123 0.19 -12.47 -6.13
N GLU A 124 -0.62 -12.72 -5.10
CA GLU A 124 -1.94 -12.09 -4.91
C GLU A 124 -1.92 -10.94 -3.89
N ASN A 125 -0.72 -10.48 -3.47
CA ASN A 125 -0.52 -9.49 -2.41
C ASN A 125 -1.12 -9.91 -1.05
N GLU A 126 -1.30 -11.23 -0.82
CA GLU A 126 -1.66 -11.74 0.49
C GLU A 126 -0.42 -11.86 1.37
N VAL A 127 -0.61 -11.58 2.67
CA VAL A 127 0.47 -11.57 3.65
C VAL A 127 0.32 -12.72 4.62
N PHE A 128 1.38 -13.51 4.80
CA PHE A 128 1.46 -14.61 5.76
C PHE A 128 2.53 -14.29 6.78
N ILE A 129 2.19 -14.42 8.07
CA ILE A 129 3.10 -14.13 9.17
C ILE A 129 3.53 -15.44 9.83
N ASN A 130 4.83 -15.58 10.12
CA ASN A 130 5.43 -16.67 10.88
C ASN A 130 5.02 -18.07 10.37
N GLY A 131 4.95 -18.25 9.04
CA GLY A 131 4.63 -19.54 8.41
C GLY A 131 3.16 -19.95 8.46
N SER A 132 2.26 -19.03 8.85
CA SER A 132 0.81 -19.26 8.80
C SER A 132 0.35 -19.70 7.41
N THR A 133 -0.57 -20.66 7.32
CA THR A 133 -1.22 -21.07 6.07
C THR A 133 -2.41 -20.20 5.68
N THR A 134 -2.84 -19.33 6.60
CA THR A 134 -3.93 -18.39 6.37
C THR A 134 -3.36 -16.98 6.23
N SER A 135 -3.81 -16.25 5.22
CA SER A 135 -3.44 -14.85 5.06
C SER A 135 -3.92 -14.01 6.24
N SER A 136 -3.15 -12.99 6.57
CA SER A 136 -3.33 -12.17 7.76
C SER A 136 -4.04 -10.87 7.40
N ASN A 137 -4.89 -10.39 8.31
CA ASN A 137 -5.52 -9.07 8.15
C ASN A 137 -4.51 -7.98 8.46
N LEU A 138 -4.52 -6.91 7.67
CA LEU A 138 -3.58 -5.79 7.81
C LEU A 138 -4.28 -4.55 8.35
N PRO A 139 -3.58 -3.66 9.10
CA PRO A 139 -2.14 -3.70 9.39
C PRO A 139 -1.72 -4.67 10.48
N ILE A 140 -0.43 -5.05 10.46
CA ILE A 140 0.23 -5.86 11.50
C ILE A 140 1.49 -5.14 11.99
N GLU A 141 1.77 -5.28 13.28
CA GLU A 141 2.94 -4.72 13.92
C GLU A 141 3.59 -5.78 14.82
N SER A 142 4.92 -5.86 14.83
CA SER A 142 5.66 -6.71 15.77
C SER A 142 5.51 -6.23 17.22
N ASN A 143 5.67 -7.11 18.20
CA ASN A 143 5.50 -6.77 19.62
C ASN A 143 6.32 -5.55 20.10
N ASN A 144 7.50 -5.32 19.51
CA ASN A 144 8.38 -4.20 19.85
C ASN A 144 8.10 -2.91 19.04
N GLY A 145 7.13 -2.93 18.12
CA GLY A 145 6.76 -1.81 17.25
C GLY A 145 7.75 -1.49 16.12
N LYS A 146 8.79 -2.31 15.90
CA LYS A 146 9.84 -2.01 14.91
C LYS A 146 9.49 -2.48 13.51
N ILE A 147 8.68 -3.53 13.37
CA ILE A 147 8.26 -4.05 12.07
C ILE A 147 6.79 -3.76 11.90
N VAL A 148 6.45 -3.16 10.77
CA VAL A 148 5.08 -2.84 10.42
C VAL A 148 4.78 -3.31 9.02
N VAL A 149 3.70 -4.07 8.86
CA VAL A 149 3.19 -4.49 7.56
C VAL A 149 1.86 -3.78 7.31
N ARG A 150 1.80 -3.03 6.22
CA ARG A 150 0.62 -2.32 5.76
C ARG A 150 0.26 -2.74 4.36
N ARG A 151 -0.98 -2.47 4.00
CA ARG A 151 -1.43 -2.60 2.63
C ARG A 151 -2.27 -1.42 2.22
N SER A 152 -2.14 -1.09 0.94
CA SER A 152 -3.08 -0.27 0.20
C SER A 152 -3.36 -0.97 -1.15
N ASP A 153 -2.85 -0.42 -2.25
CA ASP A 153 -2.72 -1.12 -3.54
C ASP A 153 -1.44 -1.96 -3.61
N VAL A 154 -0.48 -1.65 -2.73
CA VAL A 154 0.81 -2.36 -2.57
C VAL A 154 0.93 -2.89 -1.15
N VAL A 155 1.77 -3.91 -0.96
CA VAL A 155 2.17 -4.38 0.37
C VAL A 155 3.44 -3.65 0.76
N GLU A 156 3.42 -2.94 1.89
CA GLU A 156 4.56 -2.25 2.47
C GLU A 156 4.98 -2.96 3.75
N ILE A 157 6.23 -3.41 3.80
CA ILE A 157 6.90 -3.92 4.98
C ILE A 157 7.94 -2.89 5.38
N TRP A 158 7.81 -2.32 6.56
CA TRP A 158 8.73 -1.32 7.10
C TRP A 158 9.45 -1.85 8.33
N SER A 159 10.75 -1.60 8.39
CA SER A 159 11.60 -1.75 9.57
C SER A 159 12.70 -0.67 9.57
N PRO A 160 13.44 -0.47 10.67
CA PRO A 160 14.58 0.43 10.69
C PRO A 160 15.75 0.03 9.78
N SER A 161 15.87 -1.25 9.40
CA SER A 161 16.98 -1.76 8.57
C SER A 161 16.63 -1.85 7.09
N LEU A 162 15.38 -2.19 6.79
CA LEU A 162 14.91 -2.46 5.45
C LEU A 162 13.44 -2.06 5.29
N LYS A 163 13.14 -1.38 4.19
CA LYS A 163 11.77 -1.19 3.70
C LYS A 163 11.57 -1.97 2.40
N VAL A 164 10.49 -2.75 2.32
CA VAL A 164 10.11 -3.52 1.13
C VAL A 164 8.73 -3.09 0.69
N ILE A 165 8.56 -2.75 -0.59
CA ILE A 165 7.24 -2.44 -1.17
C ILE A 165 7.00 -3.27 -2.42
N CYS A 166 5.97 -4.11 -2.38
CA CYS A 166 5.63 -5.04 -3.46
C CYS A 166 4.25 -4.73 -4.07
N SER A 167 4.18 -4.76 -5.40
CA SER A 167 2.98 -4.64 -6.21
C SER A 167 2.91 -5.81 -7.18
N SER A 168 2.04 -6.79 -6.90
CA SER A 168 1.82 -7.89 -7.86
C SER A 168 1.21 -7.43 -9.19
N ARG A 169 0.37 -6.39 -9.18
CA ARG A 169 -0.20 -5.80 -10.40
C ARG A 169 0.89 -5.29 -11.34
N ASP A 170 1.92 -4.68 -10.78
CA ASP A 170 2.98 -4.01 -11.53
C ASP A 170 4.22 -4.92 -11.70
N PHE A 171 4.16 -6.18 -11.22
CA PHE A 171 5.29 -7.11 -11.10
C PHE A 171 6.53 -6.41 -10.56
N LEU A 172 6.40 -5.74 -9.42
CA LEU A 172 7.45 -4.88 -8.88
C LEU A 172 7.61 -5.11 -7.38
N CYS A 173 8.84 -5.31 -6.93
CA CYS A 173 9.22 -5.21 -5.52
C CYS A 173 10.44 -4.31 -5.37
N VAL A 174 10.30 -3.24 -4.58
CA VAL A 174 11.38 -2.30 -4.29
C VAL A 174 11.87 -2.51 -2.87
N LEU A 175 13.19 -2.60 -2.71
CA LEU A 175 13.87 -2.74 -1.44
C LEU A 175 14.71 -1.48 -1.19
N GLU A 176 14.39 -0.74 -0.15
CA GLU A 176 15.15 0.42 0.32
C GLU A 176 15.94 0.01 1.57
N LEU A 177 17.25 -0.09 1.41
CA LEU A 177 18.22 -0.43 2.44
C LEU A 177 18.61 0.82 3.23
N ASP A 178 18.46 0.76 4.55
CA ASP A 178 18.90 1.85 5.41
C ASP A 178 20.42 2.05 5.32
N SER A 179 20.83 3.31 5.26
CA SER A 179 22.24 3.71 5.09
C SER A 179 23.22 3.05 6.06
N TRP A 180 22.79 2.69 7.27
CA TRP A 180 23.62 2.02 8.28
C TRP A 180 23.97 0.56 7.95
N HIS A 181 23.34 -0.02 6.93
CA HIS A 181 23.57 -1.38 6.46
C HIS A 181 24.26 -1.43 5.07
N ASN A 182 24.64 -0.27 4.53
CA ASN A 182 25.42 -0.20 3.28
C ASN A 182 26.75 -0.94 3.42
N GLY A 183 27.12 -1.74 2.42
CA GLY A 183 28.36 -2.53 2.38
C GLY A 183 28.33 -3.78 3.25
N GLU A 184 27.20 -4.06 3.89
CA GLU A 184 27.02 -5.14 4.85
C GLU A 184 25.95 -6.14 4.37
N THR A 185 25.66 -6.19 3.07
CA THR A 185 24.73 -7.16 2.50
C THR A 185 25.44 -8.22 1.66
N PHE A 186 24.75 -9.33 1.39
CA PHE A 186 25.10 -10.26 0.32
C PHE A 186 23.84 -10.96 -0.19
N GLY A 187 23.87 -11.43 -1.44
CA GLY A 187 22.72 -12.01 -2.13
C GLY A 187 22.65 -11.53 -3.57
N LEU A 188 21.58 -11.91 -4.27
CA LEU A 188 21.32 -11.49 -5.65
C LEU A 188 21.15 -9.97 -5.82
N LEU A 189 20.85 -9.23 -4.76
CA LEU A 189 20.76 -7.76 -4.77
C LEU A 189 22.10 -7.06 -4.52
N GLY A 190 23.19 -7.83 -4.38
CA GLY A 190 24.54 -7.31 -4.21
C GLY A 190 24.97 -7.10 -2.77
N ASN A 191 26.18 -6.57 -2.62
CA ASN A 191 26.79 -6.26 -1.33
C ASN A 191 26.63 -4.80 -0.88
N ALA A 192 26.03 -3.96 -1.72
CA ALA A 192 25.70 -2.57 -1.42
C ALA A 192 26.93 -1.75 -1.01
N ASP A 193 28.12 -2.02 -1.56
CA ASP A 193 29.37 -1.32 -1.26
C ASP A 193 29.63 -0.10 -2.18
N GLY A 194 28.72 0.18 -3.11
CA GLY A 194 28.81 1.32 -4.02
C GLY A 194 29.75 1.10 -5.19
N SER A 195 30.24 -0.13 -5.37
CA SER A 195 31.13 -0.52 -6.44
C SER A 195 30.44 -1.50 -7.38
N SER A 196 30.25 -1.07 -8.63
CA SER A 196 29.68 -1.93 -9.67
C SER A 196 30.65 -3.02 -10.16
N SER A 197 31.91 -3.06 -9.69
CA SER A 197 32.93 -4.01 -10.19
C SER A 197 32.79 -5.43 -9.63
N ASN A 198 32.02 -5.58 -8.56
CA ASN A 198 31.94 -6.79 -7.74
C ASN A 198 30.50 -7.13 -7.38
N GLU A 199 29.58 -6.74 -8.24
CA GLU A 199 28.16 -7.02 -8.05
C GLU A 199 27.86 -8.52 -8.04
N PHE A 200 28.49 -9.26 -8.95
CA PHE A 200 28.37 -10.72 -9.03
C PHE A 200 29.42 -11.40 -8.14
N MET A 201 29.41 -11.06 -6.86
CA MET A 201 30.20 -11.75 -5.86
C MET A 201 29.52 -13.06 -5.49
N LEU A 202 30.22 -14.18 -5.57
CA LEU A 202 29.72 -15.48 -5.12
C LEU A 202 29.76 -15.58 -3.58
N PRO A 203 29.01 -16.51 -2.96
CA PRO A 203 29.05 -16.73 -1.51
C PRO A 203 30.44 -17.04 -0.94
N ASP A 204 31.35 -17.60 -1.75
CA ASP A 204 32.73 -17.87 -1.37
C ASP A 204 33.66 -16.63 -1.41
N GLY A 205 33.10 -15.47 -1.79
CA GLY A 205 33.79 -14.19 -1.87
C GLY A 205 34.60 -14.00 -3.16
N LYS A 206 34.41 -14.84 -4.19
CA LYS A 206 35.01 -14.64 -5.51
C LYS A 206 34.05 -13.95 -6.48
N PRO A 207 34.51 -13.00 -7.30
CA PRO A 207 33.67 -12.44 -8.35
C PRO A 207 33.51 -13.41 -9.52
N THR A 208 32.36 -13.38 -10.19
CA THR A 208 32.10 -14.09 -11.45
C THR A 208 31.62 -13.11 -12.52
N SER A 209 31.81 -13.46 -13.80
CA SER A 209 31.17 -12.77 -14.93
C SER A 209 29.99 -13.54 -15.51
N ASN A 210 29.72 -14.75 -14.99
CA ASN A 210 28.63 -15.59 -15.45
C ASN A 210 27.43 -15.43 -14.52
N VAL A 211 26.38 -14.78 -15.04
CA VAL A 211 25.12 -14.52 -14.33
C VAL A 211 24.46 -15.83 -13.87
N LEU A 212 24.50 -16.90 -14.67
CA LEU A 212 23.90 -18.17 -14.26
C LEU A 212 24.63 -18.78 -13.07
N ASN A 213 25.97 -18.76 -13.07
CA ASN A 213 26.74 -19.23 -11.90
C ASN A 213 26.42 -18.37 -10.66
N PHE A 214 26.33 -17.06 -10.84
CA PHE A 214 25.93 -16.15 -9.76
C PHE A 214 24.56 -16.52 -9.20
N VAL A 215 23.53 -16.66 -10.05
CA VAL A 215 22.17 -16.99 -9.60
C VAL A 215 22.10 -18.37 -8.95
N THR A 216 22.73 -19.39 -9.55
CA THR A 216 22.75 -20.76 -9.03
C THR A 216 23.41 -20.84 -7.65
N ASP A 217 24.50 -20.11 -7.39
CA ASP A 217 25.21 -20.16 -6.12
C ASP A 217 24.42 -19.52 -4.96
N TYR A 218 23.40 -18.72 -5.27
CA TYR A 218 22.46 -18.14 -4.31
C TYR A 218 21.13 -18.89 -4.23
N GLU A 219 21.02 -20.04 -4.89
CA GLU A 219 19.96 -21.02 -4.67
C GLU A 219 20.12 -21.64 -3.28
N VAL A 220 19.04 -21.71 -2.51
CA VAL A 220 19.08 -22.13 -1.13
C VAL A 220 18.05 -23.20 -0.78
N SER A 221 17.11 -23.58 -1.65
CA SER A 221 16.12 -24.64 -1.37
C SER A 221 16.73 -26.04 -1.36
N GLY A 222 17.86 -26.23 -2.05
CA GLY A 222 18.57 -27.50 -2.14
C GLY A 222 17.91 -28.51 -3.07
N ASN A 223 16.97 -28.05 -3.88
CA ASN A 223 16.37 -28.86 -4.90
C ASN A 223 17.33 -29.01 -6.09
N SER A 224 17.65 -30.26 -6.43
CA SER A 224 18.51 -30.60 -7.56
C SER A 224 18.02 -30.06 -8.91
N GLU A 225 16.72 -29.82 -9.07
CA GLU A 225 16.17 -29.24 -10.29
C GLU A 225 16.57 -27.77 -10.49
N CYS A 226 16.97 -27.08 -9.42
CA CYS A 226 17.40 -25.68 -9.46
C CYS A 226 18.84 -25.49 -9.96
N GLN A 227 19.49 -26.57 -10.40
CA GLN A 227 20.84 -26.55 -10.97
C GLN A 227 20.84 -26.28 -12.49
N ASN A 228 19.70 -26.46 -13.18
CA ASN A 228 19.57 -26.26 -14.62
C ASN A 228 18.84 -24.96 -14.95
N LEU A 229 19.44 -23.85 -14.52
CA LEU A 229 18.92 -22.51 -14.74
C LEU A 229 19.20 -22.02 -16.16
N HIS A 230 18.25 -21.28 -16.74
CA HIS A 230 18.38 -20.69 -18.07
C HIS A 230 18.06 -19.20 -18.01
N LEU A 231 18.78 -18.40 -18.81
CA LEU A 231 18.46 -16.98 -18.96
C LEU A 231 17.26 -16.81 -19.91
N PRO A 232 16.42 -15.79 -19.69
CA PRO A 232 15.32 -15.48 -20.59
C PRO A 232 15.83 -15.17 -21.99
N ILE A 233 15.07 -15.60 -23.01
CA ILE A 233 15.42 -15.37 -24.41
C ILE A 233 15.12 -13.90 -24.76
N LYS A 234 16.14 -13.18 -25.20
CA LYS A 234 15.99 -11.81 -25.69
C LYS A 234 15.28 -11.79 -27.04
N SER A 235 14.32 -10.87 -27.18
CA SER A 235 13.65 -10.54 -28.42
C SER A 235 14.60 -9.83 -29.38
N PRO A 236 14.50 -10.10 -30.69
CA PRO A 236 15.28 -9.37 -31.69
C PRO A 236 14.85 -7.91 -31.75
N HIS A 237 15.78 -7.05 -32.15
CA HIS A 237 15.51 -5.62 -32.33
C HIS A 237 14.37 -5.40 -33.34
N SER A 238 13.40 -4.57 -32.99
CA SER A 238 12.29 -4.18 -33.87
C SER A 238 12.05 -2.66 -33.80
N TYR A 239 11.56 -2.09 -34.89
CA TYR A 239 11.19 -0.66 -34.94
C TYR A 239 10.05 -0.33 -33.96
N GLU A 240 9.10 -1.26 -33.81
CA GLU A 240 7.97 -1.13 -32.86
C GLU A 240 8.45 -1.05 -31.41
N ALA A 241 9.43 -1.88 -31.03
CA ALA A 241 10.05 -1.84 -29.70
C ALA A 241 10.74 -0.49 -29.45
N GLU A 242 11.51 -0.01 -30.44
CA GLU A 242 12.22 1.26 -30.36
C GLU A 242 11.24 2.43 -30.15
N GLU A 243 10.19 2.50 -30.96
CA GLU A 243 9.18 3.57 -30.90
C GLU A 243 8.40 3.53 -29.58
N THR A 244 7.92 2.35 -29.18
CA THR A 244 7.10 2.16 -27.97
C THR A 244 7.89 2.46 -26.71
N CYS A 245 9.06 1.84 -26.54
CA CYS A 245 9.91 2.06 -25.37
C CYS A 245 10.40 3.52 -25.28
N SER A 246 10.78 4.14 -26.39
CA SER A 246 11.19 5.56 -26.40
C SER A 246 10.04 6.49 -26.02
N SER A 247 8.80 6.16 -26.43
CA SER A 247 7.60 6.90 -26.03
C SER A 247 7.37 6.79 -24.52
N HIS A 248 7.36 5.57 -23.98
CA HIS A 248 7.14 5.32 -22.56
C HIS A 248 8.18 5.96 -21.64
N PHE A 249 9.44 6.06 -22.09
CA PHE A 249 10.52 6.66 -21.32
C PHE A 249 10.61 8.20 -21.46
N ARG A 250 9.92 8.81 -22.42
CA ARG A 250 10.06 10.24 -22.78
C ARG A 250 9.81 11.19 -21.61
N ASN A 251 8.82 10.87 -20.78
CA ASN A 251 8.36 11.72 -19.68
C ASN A 251 8.90 11.27 -18.30
N LEU A 252 9.85 10.33 -18.27
CA LEU A 252 10.48 9.86 -17.04
C LEU A 252 11.59 10.80 -16.58
N CYS A 253 11.95 10.72 -15.31
CA CYS A 253 13.02 11.54 -14.74
C CYS A 253 14.39 11.20 -15.37
N GLN A 254 15.32 12.15 -15.37
CA GLN A 254 16.72 11.88 -15.72
C GLN A 254 17.56 11.84 -14.45
N PHE A 255 17.59 10.69 -13.76
CA PHE A 255 18.40 10.48 -12.57
C PHE A 255 19.87 10.25 -12.91
N ASN A 256 20.13 9.28 -13.78
CA ASN A 256 21.46 8.89 -14.24
C ASN A 256 21.33 8.39 -15.69
N LYS A 257 22.18 8.90 -16.58
CA LYS A 257 22.14 8.56 -18.01
C LYS A 257 22.34 7.05 -18.26
N ASN A 258 23.33 6.44 -17.61
CA ASN A 258 23.63 5.02 -17.78
C ASN A 258 22.49 4.14 -17.27
N THR A 259 21.89 4.50 -16.12
CA THR A 259 20.72 3.80 -15.59
C THR A 259 19.53 3.93 -16.52
N PHE A 260 19.26 5.14 -17.04
CA PHE A 260 18.18 5.36 -17.99
C PHE A 260 18.37 4.51 -19.26
N GLU A 261 19.57 4.51 -19.84
CA GLU A 261 19.90 3.71 -21.03
C GLU A 261 19.77 2.21 -20.75
N ALA A 262 20.22 1.72 -19.59
CA ALA A 262 20.09 0.31 -19.23
C ALA A 262 18.63 -0.17 -19.13
N PHE A 263 17.75 0.61 -18.48
CA PHE A 263 16.32 0.27 -18.41
C PHE A 263 15.63 0.37 -19.77
N LEU A 264 16.02 1.35 -20.60
CA LEU A 264 15.51 1.48 -21.96
C LEU A 264 15.92 0.28 -22.83
N ASP A 265 17.16 -0.19 -22.69
CA ASP A 265 17.66 -1.38 -23.39
C ASP A 265 16.92 -2.65 -22.96
N VAL A 266 16.63 -2.81 -21.66
CA VAL A 266 15.80 -3.93 -21.16
C VAL A 266 14.40 -3.90 -21.77
N CYS A 267 13.77 -2.71 -21.86
CA CYS A 267 12.46 -2.57 -22.51
C CYS A 267 12.50 -3.07 -23.97
N LYS A 268 13.55 -2.71 -24.72
CA LYS A 268 13.71 -3.08 -26.13
C LYS A 268 14.07 -4.55 -26.32
N SER A 269 14.95 -5.09 -25.47
CA SER A 269 15.47 -6.45 -25.63
C SER A 269 14.47 -7.53 -25.23
N ASN A 270 13.45 -7.20 -24.42
CA ASN A 270 12.42 -8.15 -24.00
C ASN A 270 11.03 -7.71 -24.48
N PHE A 271 10.95 -7.10 -25.66
CA PHE A 271 9.73 -6.46 -26.13
C PHE A 271 8.56 -7.44 -26.36
N LYS A 272 7.66 -7.46 -25.37
CA LYS A 272 6.22 -7.70 -25.48
C LYS A 272 5.53 -6.49 -24.84
N GLU A 273 4.36 -6.09 -25.29
CA GLU A 273 3.70 -4.85 -24.80
C GLU A 273 3.55 -4.81 -23.26
N SER A 274 3.31 -5.96 -22.62
CA SER A 274 3.32 -6.10 -21.14
C SER A 274 4.70 -5.87 -20.51
N ASP A 275 5.76 -6.34 -21.17
CA ASP A 275 7.12 -6.37 -20.64
C ASP A 275 7.78 -4.99 -20.75
N ALA A 276 7.42 -4.22 -21.79
CA ALA A 276 7.77 -2.81 -21.94
C ALA A 276 7.28 -1.96 -20.75
N CYS A 277 6.13 -2.32 -20.18
CA CYS A 277 5.57 -1.66 -19.01
C CYS A 277 6.34 -1.95 -17.73
N TYR A 278 6.92 -3.15 -17.58
CA TYR A 278 7.71 -3.50 -16.39
C TYR A 278 9.00 -2.68 -16.29
N ALA A 279 9.75 -2.54 -17.38
CA ALA A 279 10.98 -1.75 -17.40
C ALA A 279 10.70 -0.27 -17.08
N THR A 280 9.67 0.30 -17.71
CA THR A 280 9.24 1.68 -17.46
C THR A 280 8.79 1.88 -16.02
N THR A 281 8.02 0.94 -15.46
CA THR A 281 7.53 1.00 -14.09
C THR A 281 8.67 0.85 -13.07
N GLY A 282 9.63 -0.05 -13.33
CA GLY A 282 10.85 -0.20 -12.55
C GLY A 282 11.63 1.12 -12.49
N TYR A 283 11.91 1.74 -13.64
CA TYR A 283 12.61 3.03 -13.68
C TYR A 283 11.81 4.17 -13.03
N ALA A 284 10.48 4.21 -13.24
CA ALA A 284 9.61 5.19 -12.59
C ALA A 284 9.64 5.07 -11.05
N SER A 285 9.78 3.85 -10.52
CA SER A 285 9.95 3.63 -9.08
C SER A 285 11.27 4.23 -8.56
N LEU A 286 12.39 4.12 -9.31
CA LEU A 286 13.64 4.80 -8.95
C LEU A 286 13.45 6.32 -8.87
N CYS A 287 12.76 6.90 -9.85
CA CYS A 287 12.44 8.33 -9.82
C CYS A 287 11.69 8.71 -8.54
N TYR A 288 10.69 7.91 -8.14
CA TYR A 288 9.93 8.15 -6.92
C TYR A 288 10.81 8.14 -5.67
N PHE A 289 11.61 7.08 -5.47
CA PHE A 289 12.47 6.98 -4.28
C PHE A 289 13.62 8.00 -4.27
N LYS A 290 13.99 8.55 -5.42
CA LYS A 290 14.92 9.69 -5.53
C LYS A 290 14.23 11.05 -5.43
N ASN A 291 12.92 11.09 -5.14
CA ASN A 291 12.10 12.30 -5.07
C ASN A 291 12.11 13.12 -6.37
N LEU A 292 12.19 12.45 -7.52
CA LEU A 292 12.20 13.07 -8.84
C LEU A 292 10.83 12.92 -9.53
N PRO A 293 10.39 13.95 -10.28
CA PRO A 293 9.15 13.87 -11.01
C PRO A 293 9.30 12.96 -12.25
N SER A 294 8.29 12.13 -12.49
CA SER A 294 8.27 11.16 -13.60
C SER A 294 6.83 10.83 -13.97
N ILE A 295 6.51 10.76 -15.27
CA ILE A 295 5.19 10.34 -15.78
C ILE A 295 5.42 9.15 -16.70
N THR A 296 4.81 8.02 -16.36
CA THR A 296 4.85 6.80 -17.16
C THR A 296 3.60 6.73 -18.03
N ASP A 297 3.80 6.53 -19.33
CA ASP A 297 2.71 6.37 -20.31
C ASP A 297 2.32 4.89 -20.51
N CYS A 298 2.84 3.99 -19.68
CA CYS A 298 2.55 2.55 -19.74
C CYS A 298 1.15 2.26 -19.23
N ASN A 299 0.25 1.74 -20.08
CA ASN A 299 -1.18 1.54 -19.77
C ASN A 299 -2.08 2.79 -19.77
N VAL A 300 -1.70 3.89 -20.43
CA VAL A 300 -2.65 5.01 -20.65
C VAL A 300 -3.82 4.49 -21.49
N LYS A 301 -4.93 4.19 -20.83
CA LYS A 301 -6.19 3.91 -21.53
C LYS A 301 -6.55 5.21 -22.25
N LYS A 302 -6.86 5.11 -23.55
CA LYS A 302 -7.39 6.24 -24.34
C LYS A 302 -8.49 6.93 -23.53
N GLN A 303 -8.59 8.27 -23.61
CA GLN A 303 -9.69 8.99 -22.99
C GLN A 303 -11.02 8.33 -23.35
N VAL A 304 -11.71 7.83 -22.33
CA VAL A 304 -13.00 7.18 -22.51
C VAL A 304 -14.06 8.08 -21.89
N ASN A 305 -14.96 8.57 -22.73
CA ASN A 305 -16.17 9.23 -22.28
C ASN A 305 -17.26 8.17 -22.06
N ARG A 306 -17.67 7.96 -20.80
CA ARG A 306 -18.79 7.08 -20.46
C ARG A 306 -19.63 7.66 -19.33
N ARG A 307 -20.89 7.23 -19.31
CA ARG A 307 -21.78 7.45 -18.19
C ARG A 307 -21.32 6.64 -16.97
N ILE A 308 -21.48 7.23 -15.79
CA ILE A 308 -21.21 6.56 -14.51
C ILE A 308 -22.06 5.29 -14.39
N GLU A 309 -21.42 4.18 -14.03
CA GLU A 309 -22.06 2.90 -13.79
C GLU A 309 -22.90 2.95 -12.50
N LYS A 310 -23.95 2.12 -12.43
CA LYS A 310 -24.72 1.94 -11.20
C LYS A 310 -23.97 1.04 -10.21
N LYS A 311 -22.77 1.46 -9.82
CA LYS A 311 -21.91 0.85 -8.81
C LYS A 311 -21.48 1.94 -7.83
N LEU A 312 -21.46 1.60 -6.54
CA LEU A 312 -21.08 2.53 -5.48
C LEU A 312 -19.85 2.00 -4.74
N GLU A 313 -18.87 2.87 -4.57
CA GLU A 313 -17.67 2.69 -3.76
C GLU A 313 -17.73 3.62 -2.55
N VAL A 314 -17.66 3.04 -1.35
CA VAL A 314 -17.75 3.75 -0.07
C VAL A 314 -16.43 3.60 0.68
N VAL A 315 -15.71 4.69 0.88
CA VAL A 315 -14.50 4.70 1.73
C VAL A 315 -14.87 5.25 3.10
N LEU A 316 -14.83 4.39 4.12
CA LEU A 316 -14.93 4.79 5.52
C LEU A 316 -13.55 5.24 6.00
N ILE A 317 -13.41 6.52 6.36
CA ILE A 317 -12.22 7.08 7.00
C ILE A 317 -12.53 7.23 8.48
N ILE A 318 -12.00 6.37 9.34
CA ILE A 318 -12.40 6.26 10.74
C ILE A 318 -11.27 6.55 11.72
N ASN A 319 -11.54 7.46 12.63
CA ASN A 319 -10.64 7.79 13.72
C ASN A 319 -10.69 6.68 14.79
N GLU A 320 -9.56 6.06 15.09
CA GLU A 320 -9.40 5.01 16.10
C GLU A 320 -9.05 5.57 17.50
N HIS A 321 -9.41 6.83 17.74
CA HIS A 321 -9.30 7.47 19.05
C HIS A 321 -10.31 6.89 20.05
N ARG A 322 -9.89 6.74 21.32
CA ARG A 322 -10.69 6.17 22.43
C ARG A 322 -12.05 6.83 22.69
N LEU A 323 -12.22 8.08 22.26
CA LEU A 323 -13.48 8.83 22.41
C LEU A 323 -14.49 8.53 21.28
N MET A 324 -14.10 7.83 20.22
CA MET A 324 -15.01 7.56 19.10
C MET A 324 -16.07 6.53 19.41
N ALA A 325 -15.71 5.42 20.03
CA ALA A 325 -16.65 4.33 20.31
C ALA A 325 -17.61 4.60 21.48
N GLY A 326 -17.55 5.78 22.10
CA GLY A 326 -18.34 6.13 23.27
C GLY A 326 -18.04 5.24 24.49
N THR A 327 -18.96 5.19 25.45
CA THR A 327 -18.85 4.35 26.66
C THR A 327 -19.18 2.88 26.40
N GLU A 328 -20.03 2.60 25.42
CA GLU A 328 -20.50 1.25 25.09
C GLU A 328 -20.13 0.90 23.64
N LYS A 329 -18.95 0.30 23.46
CA LYS A 329 -18.39 -0.01 22.13
C LYS A 329 -19.34 -0.85 21.27
N SER A 330 -20.08 -1.78 21.88
CA SER A 330 -21.05 -2.65 21.17
C SER A 330 -22.16 -1.85 20.48
N LEU A 331 -22.63 -0.74 21.08
CA LEU A 331 -23.61 0.14 20.44
C LEU A 331 -23.02 0.86 19.24
N PHE A 332 -21.78 1.32 19.34
CA PHE A 332 -21.10 1.99 18.22
C PHE A 332 -20.94 1.07 17.02
N TYR A 333 -20.50 -0.18 17.21
CA TYR A 333 -20.42 -1.17 16.13
C TYR A 333 -21.80 -1.46 15.51
N LYS A 334 -22.84 -1.68 16.32
CA LYS A 334 -24.21 -1.86 15.83
C LYS A 334 -24.73 -0.63 15.08
N GLY A 335 -24.31 0.57 15.48
CA GLY A 335 -24.62 1.82 14.78
C GLY A 335 -23.97 1.87 13.40
N MET A 336 -22.69 1.50 13.29
CA MET A 336 -22.00 1.39 11.99
C MET A 336 -22.62 0.31 11.10
N GLU A 337 -22.90 -0.87 11.66
CA GLU A 337 -23.61 -1.95 10.97
C GLU A 337 -24.93 -1.45 10.38
N ARG A 338 -25.76 -0.79 11.19
CA ARG A 338 -27.04 -0.25 10.74
C ARG A 338 -26.89 0.84 9.68
N MET A 339 -25.86 1.69 9.78
CA MET A 339 -25.56 2.72 8.78
C MET A 339 -25.22 2.11 7.43
N PHE A 340 -24.27 1.16 7.39
CA PHE A 340 -23.82 0.55 6.15
C PHE A 340 -24.86 -0.38 5.53
N THR A 341 -25.65 -1.09 6.35
CA THR A 341 -26.79 -1.86 5.88
C THR A 341 -27.85 -0.95 5.25
N ALA A 342 -28.24 0.15 5.91
CA ALA A 342 -29.20 1.10 5.35
C ALA A 342 -28.72 1.70 4.02
N LEU A 343 -27.43 2.02 3.92
CA LEU A 343 -26.82 2.52 2.69
C LEU A 343 -26.82 1.46 1.58
N ASN A 344 -26.32 0.25 1.86
CA ASN A 344 -26.30 -0.85 0.91
C ASN A 344 -27.71 -1.16 0.38
N ASP A 345 -28.68 -1.31 1.28
CA ASP A 345 -30.05 -1.65 0.92
C ASP A 345 -30.68 -0.54 0.08
N LYS A 346 -30.44 0.73 0.43
CA LYS A 346 -30.94 1.88 -0.34
C LYS A 346 -30.44 1.84 -1.79
N PHE A 347 -29.15 1.59 -2.01
CA PHE A 347 -28.58 1.57 -3.35
C PHE A 347 -28.98 0.30 -4.14
N LYS A 348 -28.93 -0.88 -3.51
CA LYS A 348 -29.33 -2.15 -4.12
C LYS A 348 -30.80 -2.14 -4.55
N THR A 349 -31.70 -1.68 -3.69
CA THR A 349 -33.14 -1.56 -4.02
C THR A 349 -33.44 -0.55 -5.12
N ASN A 350 -32.54 0.41 -5.37
CA ASN A 350 -32.67 1.39 -6.44
C ASN A 350 -31.78 1.06 -7.67
N GLY A 351 -31.42 -0.22 -7.83
CA GLY A 351 -30.85 -0.75 -9.08
C GLY A 351 -29.34 -0.59 -9.23
N TYR A 352 -28.60 -0.39 -8.14
CA TYR A 352 -27.14 -0.50 -8.18
C TYR A 352 -26.71 -1.97 -8.16
N SER A 353 -25.85 -2.36 -9.09
CA SER A 353 -25.39 -3.74 -9.25
C SER A 353 -24.42 -4.13 -8.14
N SER A 354 -23.58 -3.20 -7.66
CA SER A 354 -22.67 -3.41 -6.53
C SER A 354 -22.58 -2.20 -5.60
N VAL A 355 -22.32 -2.50 -4.32
CA VAL A 355 -21.88 -1.53 -3.30
C VAL A 355 -20.66 -2.16 -2.64
N LEU A 356 -19.51 -1.52 -2.79
CA LEU A 356 -18.24 -1.95 -2.23
C LEU A 356 -17.77 -0.97 -1.18
N PHE A 357 -17.13 -1.51 -0.15
CA PHE A 357 -16.65 -0.76 1.00
C PHE A 357 -15.15 -0.92 1.15
N SER A 358 -14.50 0.12 1.65
CA SER A 358 -13.13 0.07 2.14
C SER A 358 -13.00 0.90 3.40
N VAL A 359 -12.03 0.58 4.25
CA VAL A 359 -11.83 1.24 5.54
C VAL A 359 -10.41 1.74 5.66
N VAL A 360 -10.26 3.04 5.94
CA VAL A 360 -9.00 3.68 6.30
C VAL A 360 -9.08 4.07 7.76
N GLY A 361 -8.38 3.34 8.63
CA GLY A 361 -8.25 3.67 10.04
C GLY A 361 -7.06 4.59 10.30
N PHE A 362 -7.15 5.42 11.33
CA PHE A 362 -6.06 6.33 11.71
C PHE A 362 -6.17 6.77 13.18
N GLY A 363 -5.07 7.27 13.74
CA GLY A 363 -5.06 7.82 15.10
C GLY A 363 -5.21 6.77 16.21
N GLY A 364 -5.06 5.49 15.89
CA GLY A 364 -4.97 4.39 16.86
C GLY A 364 -3.59 4.31 17.53
N LYS A 365 -3.31 3.20 18.21
CA LYS A 365 -1.98 2.93 18.82
C LYS A 365 -1.02 2.27 17.83
N GLY A 366 0.29 2.53 17.98
CA GLY A 366 1.36 1.87 17.21
C GLY A 366 1.23 2.14 15.71
N ALA A 367 1.34 1.09 14.90
CA ALA A 367 1.17 1.15 13.46
C ALA A 367 -0.14 1.84 12.98
N ARG A 368 -1.21 1.78 13.78
CA ARG A 368 -2.54 2.37 13.47
C ARG A 368 -2.62 3.87 13.75
N TYR A 369 -1.56 4.49 14.26
CA TYR A 369 -1.49 5.93 14.41
C TYR A 369 -1.50 6.62 13.03
N GLN A 370 -0.68 6.11 12.11
CA GLN A 370 -0.66 6.55 10.72
C GLN A 370 -1.87 5.99 9.96
N PRO A 371 -2.38 6.72 8.94
CA PRO A 371 -3.49 6.21 8.15
C PRO A 371 -3.12 4.89 7.49
N THR A 372 -3.99 3.89 7.63
CA THR A 372 -3.77 2.57 7.06
C THR A 372 -5.08 2.00 6.50
N VAL A 373 -5.00 1.34 5.35
CA VAL A 373 -6.14 0.63 4.77
C VAL A 373 -6.27 -0.74 5.46
N TYR A 374 -7.48 -1.05 5.91
CA TYR A 374 -7.82 -2.36 6.41
C TYR A 374 -8.14 -3.29 5.23
N ALA A 375 -7.41 -4.38 5.14
CA ALA A 375 -7.57 -5.38 4.09
C ALA A 375 -7.69 -6.78 4.70
N LYS A 376 -8.53 -7.62 4.09
CA LYS A 376 -8.65 -9.05 4.40
C LYS A 376 -8.21 -9.86 3.18
N GLY A 377 -7.25 -10.77 3.38
CA GLY A 377 -6.68 -11.54 2.28
C GLY A 377 -6.15 -10.62 1.18
N ARG A 378 -6.63 -10.81 -0.04
CA ARG A 378 -6.21 -10.04 -1.23
C ARG A 378 -7.06 -8.80 -1.55
N ASP A 379 -8.10 -8.46 -0.79
CA ASP A 379 -9.05 -7.41 -1.19
C ASP A 379 -9.08 -6.22 -0.21
N SER A 380 -8.81 -5.02 -0.73
CA SER A 380 -9.00 -3.73 -0.03
C SER A 380 -10.42 -3.16 -0.22
N TRP A 381 -11.18 -3.73 -1.18
CA TRP A 381 -12.58 -3.42 -1.46
C TRP A 381 -13.44 -4.66 -1.22
N MET A 382 -14.51 -4.53 -0.45
CA MET A 382 -15.29 -5.68 0.01
C MET A 382 -16.79 -5.44 0.01
N PRO A 383 -17.62 -6.50 -0.16
CA PRO A 383 -19.07 -6.38 0.01
C PRO A 383 -19.45 -6.14 1.48
N LEU A 384 -20.70 -5.71 1.72
CA LEU A 384 -21.20 -5.41 3.07
C LEU A 384 -20.92 -6.52 4.08
N LYS A 385 -21.17 -7.78 3.73
CA LYS A 385 -20.97 -8.90 4.66
C LYS A 385 -19.54 -8.99 5.18
N ALA A 386 -18.55 -8.93 4.29
CA ALA A 386 -17.14 -8.96 4.67
C ALA A 386 -16.72 -7.70 5.46
N LEU A 387 -17.26 -6.53 5.12
CA LEU A 387 -17.04 -5.33 5.94
C LEU A 387 -17.45 -5.57 7.40
N LEU A 388 -18.67 -6.09 7.61
CA LEU A 388 -19.26 -6.28 8.93
C LEU A 388 -18.54 -7.39 9.71
N ASP A 389 -18.38 -8.56 9.09
CA ASP A 389 -17.88 -9.77 9.75
C ASP A 389 -16.36 -9.69 10.02
N ASP A 390 -15.61 -8.96 9.20
CA ASP A 390 -14.15 -9.08 9.19
C ASP A 390 -13.37 -7.81 9.54
N VAL A 391 -13.82 -6.66 9.02
CA VAL A 391 -13.05 -5.42 9.15
C VAL A 391 -13.53 -4.59 10.32
N LEU A 392 -14.84 -4.36 10.45
CA LEU A 392 -15.35 -3.52 11.54
C LEU A 392 -15.01 -4.09 12.91
N GLU A 393 -15.05 -5.41 13.08
CA GLU A 393 -14.68 -6.06 14.35
C GLU A 393 -13.18 -5.93 14.69
N SER A 394 -12.33 -5.75 13.68
CA SER A 394 -10.87 -5.62 13.87
C SER A 394 -10.40 -4.22 14.31
N LEU A 395 -11.25 -3.20 14.14
CA LEU A 395 -10.96 -1.82 14.52
C LEU A 395 -10.76 -1.70 16.04
N GLN A 396 -9.72 -0.98 16.49
CA GLN A 396 -9.47 -0.80 17.91
C GLN A 396 -9.42 0.68 18.31
N PHE A 397 -10.38 1.12 19.11
CA PHE A 397 -10.47 2.50 19.58
C PHE A 397 -9.65 2.72 20.85
N ASP A 398 -8.33 2.69 20.73
CA ASP A 398 -7.36 2.83 21.83
C ASP A 398 -6.40 4.02 21.69
N GLY A 399 -6.52 4.77 20.59
CA GLY A 399 -5.78 6.00 20.33
C GLY A 399 -6.03 7.09 21.37
N LYS A 400 -4.99 7.86 21.70
CA LYS A 400 -5.06 8.97 22.67
C LYS A 400 -4.75 10.34 22.08
N GLU A 401 -4.12 10.34 20.92
CA GLU A 401 -3.66 11.56 20.26
C GLU A 401 -4.57 11.88 19.08
N ASP A 402 -4.65 13.17 18.78
CA ASP A 402 -5.40 13.62 17.63
C ASP A 402 -4.53 13.60 16.38
N ALA A 403 -4.97 12.87 15.36
CA ALA A 403 -4.33 12.87 14.06
C ALA A 403 -4.74 14.09 13.21
N ASP A 404 -3.91 14.41 12.22
CA ASP A 404 -4.15 15.49 11.26
C ASP A 404 -5.05 15.01 10.11
N ILE A 405 -6.36 15.19 10.24
CA ILE A 405 -7.35 14.68 9.28
C ILE A 405 -7.10 15.12 7.83
N LEU A 406 -6.47 16.27 7.60
CA LEU A 406 -6.16 16.72 6.24
C LEU A 406 -5.08 15.85 5.59
N LYS A 407 -4.09 15.39 6.36
CA LYS A 407 -3.11 14.41 5.89
C LYS A 407 -3.76 13.05 5.60
N ILE A 408 -4.71 12.63 6.44
CA ILE A 408 -5.46 11.39 6.22
C ILE A 408 -6.29 11.47 4.94
N LEU A 409 -7.03 12.57 4.73
CA LEU A 409 -7.79 12.77 3.49
C LEU A 409 -6.90 12.76 2.26
N LYS A 410 -5.72 13.41 2.33
CA LYS A 410 -4.73 13.35 1.25
C LYS A 410 -4.29 11.91 0.99
N PHE A 411 -3.92 11.17 2.05
CA PHE A 411 -3.54 9.76 1.94
C PHE A 411 -4.67 8.93 1.31
N SER A 412 -5.91 9.06 1.77
CA SER A 412 -7.06 8.32 1.23
C SER A 412 -7.30 8.63 -0.25
N LEU A 413 -7.11 9.88 -0.69
CA LEU A 413 -7.19 10.24 -2.11
C LEU A 413 -6.07 9.59 -2.94
N ASP A 414 -4.89 9.41 -2.34
CA ASP A 414 -3.71 8.84 -3.01
C ASP A 414 -3.78 7.31 -3.11
N VAL A 415 -4.35 6.63 -2.12
CA VAL A 415 -4.32 5.16 -2.02
C VAL A 415 -5.62 4.46 -2.38
N MET A 416 -6.77 5.13 -2.27
CA MET A 416 -8.06 4.53 -2.62
C MET A 416 -8.35 4.74 -4.11
N GLY A 417 -7.54 4.05 -4.93
CA GLY A 417 -7.50 4.15 -6.39
C GLY A 417 -8.87 4.09 -7.09
N TYR A 418 -8.93 4.58 -8.32
CA TYR A 418 -10.17 4.86 -9.05
C TYR A 418 -10.56 3.76 -10.03
N ASP A 419 -11.75 3.19 -9.85
CA ASP A 419 -12.56 2.83 -11.02
C ASP A 419 -13.22 4.11 -11.55
N SER A 420 -12.81 4.51 -12.73
CA SER A 420 -13.18 5.74 -13.44
C SER A 420 -14.69 5.99 -13.52
N PHE A 421 -15.49 4.92 -13.50
CA PHE A 421 -16.92 5.00 -13.77
C PHE A 421 -17.81 4.60 -12.60
N ASN A 422 -17.25 4.30 -11.43
CA ASN A 422 -18.04 4.04 -10.23
C ASN A 422 -18.34 5.35 -9.48
N SER A 423 -19.52 5.42 -8.86
CA SER A 423 -19.80 6.51 -7.92
C SER A 423 -18.95 6.28 -6.67
N LYS A 424 -18.21 7.29 -6.21
CA LYS A 424 -17.32 7.17 -5.04
C LYS A 424 -17.66 8.21 -3.98
N ILE A 425 -17.81 7.76 -2.74
CA ILE A 425 -18.05 8.64 -1.59
C ILE A 425 -17.05 8.37 -0.48
N PHE A 426 -16.66 9.43 0.21
CA PHE A 426 -15.84 9.34 1.43
C PHE A 426 -16.73 9.64 2.63
N ILE A 427 -16.73 8.76 3.62
CA ILE A 427 -17.43 8.92 4.89
C ILE A 427 -16.37 9.07 5.98
N VAL A 428 -16.22 10.27 6.54
CA VAL A 428 -15.24 10.56 7.60
C VAL A 428 -15.92 10.50 8.96
N LEU A 429 -15.50 9.58 9.84
CA LEU A 429 -15.92 9.50 11.24
C LEU A 429 -14.77 9.97 12.14
N THR A 430 -14.92 11.12 12.79
CA THR A 430 -13.88 11.69 13.65
C THR A 430 -14.45 12.34 14.91
N THR A 431 -13.63 12.43 15.96
CA THR A 431 -14.02 12.99 17.27
C THR A 431 -14.28 14.49 17.20
N LYS A 432 -13.58 15.19 16.31
CA LYS A 432 -13.69 16.64 16.14
C LYS A 432 -13.31 17.08 14.74
N ASP A 433 -13.95 18.16 14.31
CA ASP A 433 -13.50 18.98 13.20
C ASP A 433 -12.64 20.13 13.73
N ARG A 434 -11.45 20.31 13.16
CA ARG A 434 -10.49 21.35 13.56
C ARG A 434 -10.46 22.42 12.49
N GLN A 435 -10.12 23.64 12.90
CA GLN A 435 -9.86 24.73 11.97
C GLN A 435 -8.36 24.93 11.85
N SER A 436 -7.78 24.58 10.71
CA SER A 436 -6.36 24.81 10.44
C SER A 436 -6.13 26.21 9.90
N LYS A 437 -4.90 26.71 10.10
CA LYS A 437 -4.45 27.96 9.47
C LYS A 437 -4.00 27.75 8.02
N ASN A 438 -3.82 26.50 7.58
CA ASN A 438 -3.24 26.17 6.28
C ASN A 438 -4.30 26.13 5.18
N LYS A 439 -4.68 27.32 4.71
CA LYS A 439 -5.69 27.49 3.64
C LYS A 439 -5.30 26.80 2.33
N GLN A 440 -4.00 26.68 2.04
CA GLN A 440 -3.50 26.08 0.80
C GLN A 440 -3.80 24.58 0.74
N VAL A 441 -3.55 23.85 1.83
CA VAL A 441 -3.87 22.42 1.89
C VAL A 441 -5.37 22.17 1.70
N ILE A 442 -6.22 22.99 2.31
CA ILE A 442 -7.67 22.89 2.13
C ILE A 442 -8.07 23.12 0.67
N SER A 443 -7.53 24.16 0.00
CA SER A 443 -7.84 24.41 -1.41
C SER A 443 -7.38 23.27 -2.32
N THR A 444 -6.20 22.68 -2.05
CA THR A 444 -5.71 21.53 -2.81
C THR A 444 -6.59 20.30 -2.61
N LEU A 445 -6.97 19.99 -1.36
CA LEU A 445 -7.88 18.88 -1.07
C LEU A 445 -9.26 19.08 -1.69
N GLN A 446 -9.80 20.30 -1.61
CA GLN A 446 -11.06 20.64 -2.25
C GLN A 446 -10.99 20.38 -3.75
N HIS A 447 -9.97 20.93 -4.43
CA HIS A 447 -9.76 20.73 -5.85
C HIS A 447 -9.67 19.24 -6.19
N ASN A 448 -8.90 18.46 -5.42
CA ASN A 448 -8.74 17.04 -5.67
C ASN A 448 -10.05 16.26 -5.44
N LEU A 449 -10.83 16.57 -4.42
CA LEU A 449 -12.13 15.92 -4.18
C LEU A 449 -13.12 16.20 -5.32
N GLU A 450 -13.22 17.47 -5.74
CA GLU A 450 -14.10 17.89 -6.84
C GLU A 450 -13.66 17.28 -8.17
N LYS A 451 -12.36 17.36 -8.47
CA LYS A 451 -11.74 16.80 -9.67
C LYS A 451 -11.97 15.29 -9.77
N ASN A 452 -12.00 14.58 -8.66
CA ASN A 452 -12.23 13.14 -8.64
C ASN A 452 -13.70 12.76 -8.48
N GLY A 453 -14.62 13.74 -8.47
CA GLY A 453 -16.04 13.52 -8.30
C GLY A 453 -16.38 12.74 -7.02
N ILE A 454 -15.64 13.00 -5.94
CA ILE A 454 -15.86 12.39 -4.63
C ILE A 454 -16.76 13.30 -3.80
N THR A 455 -17.90 12.77 -3.38
CA THR A 455 -18.74 13.45 -2.37
C THR A 455 -18.28 13.05 -0.97
N LEU A 456 -17.99 14.05 -0.13
CA LEU A 456 -17.55 13.85 1.26
C LEU A 456 -18.74 13.96 2.22
N TYR A 457 -18.92 12.98 3.09
CA TYR A 457 -19.85 13.03 4.23
C TYR A 457 -19.04 12.96 5.52
N THR A 458 -19.36 13.80 6.50
CA THR A 458 -18.58 13.86 7.74
C THR A 458 -19.45 13.69 8.97
N PHE A 459 -19.02 12.78 9.85
CA PHE A 459 -19.65 12.44 11.11
C PHE A 459 -18.72 12.89 12.24
N SER A 460 -19.14 13.91 12.98
CA SER A 460 -18.35 14.43 14.11
C SER A 460 -19.24 15.07 15.19
N SER A 461 -18.62 15.66 16.21
CA SER A 461 -19.31 16.55 17.14
C SER A 461 -19.26 17.97 16.60
N TYR A 462 -20.43 18.61 16.53
CA TYR A 462 -20.59 19.98 16.06
C TYR A 462 -21.46 20.75 17.06
N PRO A 463 -20.86 21.37 18.10
CA PRO A 463 -21.61 22.05 19.16
C PRO A 463 -22.60 23.10 18.66
N SER A 464 -22.32 23.74 17.51
CA SER A 464 -23.20 24.75 16.90
C SER A 464 -24.56 24.21 16.43
N ILE A 465 -24.67 22.91 16.16
CA ILE A 465 -25.92 22.27 15.68
C ILE A 465 -26.43 21.17 16.62
N GLU A 466 -25.71 20.89 17.71
CA GLU A 466 -26.11 19.92 18.71
C GLU A 466 -27.30 20.42 19.54
N LYS A 467 -28.53 20.06 19.12
CA LYS A 467 -29.78 20.38 19.83
C LYS A 467 -30.48 19.10 20.32
N GLY A 468 -29.80 18.29 21.12
CA GLY A 468 -30.33 17.01 21.62
C GLY A 468 -30.58 15.99 20.50
N MET A 469 -31.71 15.29 20.52
CA MET A 469 -32.09 14.25 19.54
C MET A 469 -32.88 14.77 18.32
N LYS A 470 -33.01 16.10 18.16
CA LYS A 470 -33.88 16.71 17.15
C LYS A 470 -33.20 16.98 15.81
N VAL A 471 -31.87 17.11 15.81
CA VAL A 471 -31.07 17.45 14.63
C VAL A 471 -30.05 16.36 14.41
N TYR A 472 -30.13 15.68 13.27
CA TYR A 472 -29.24 14.63 12.82
C TYR A 472 -27.99 15.17 12.15
N GLY A 473 -28.14 16.25 11.38
CA GLY A 473 -27.08 16.81 10.54
C GLY A 473 -27.56 18.01 9.75
N VAL A 474 -26.67 18.53 8.91
CA VAL A 474 -26.92 19.69 8.04
C VAL A 474 -26.25 19.46 6.69
N ARG A 475 -26.94 19.76 5.60
CA ARG A 475 -26.40 19.72 4.23
C ARG A 475 -25.58 20.96 3.93
N GLY A 476 -24.68 20.90 2.95
CA GLY A 476 -23.82 22.03 2.57
C GLY A 476 -24.53 23.38 2.30
N ASP A 477 -25.83 23.37 1.96
CA ASP A 477 -26.66 24.57 1.78
C ASP A 477 -27.41 25.03 3.06
N GLY A 478 -27.17 24.37 4.18
CA GLY A 478 -27.80 24.66 5.47
C GLY A 478 -29.06 23.84 5.76
N LEU A 479 -29.56 23.01 4.83
CA LEU A 479 -30.76 22.20 5.09
C LEU A 479 -30.54 21.24 6.26
N MET A 480 -31.42 21.29 7.26
CA MET A 480 -31.39 20.46 8.47
C MET A 480 -31.98 19.06 8.21
N PHE A 481 -31.35 18.03 8.79
CA PHE A 481 -31.91 16.68 8.90
C PHE A 481 -32.35 16.34 10.34
N PRO A 482 -33.46 15.61 10.57
CA PRO A 482 -34.56 15.47 9.61
C PRO A 482 -35.27 16.83 9.46
N SER A 483 -36.04 17.02 8.38
CA SER A 483 -36.88 18.20 8.26
C SER A 483 -37.89 18.28 9.43
N PRO A 484 -38.12 19.46 10.05
CA PRO A 484 -38.96 19.58 11.26
C PRO A 484 -40.42 19.16 11.06
N LYS A 485 -40.93 19.27 9.83
CA LYS A 485 -42.26 18.79 9.41
C LYS A 485 -42.16 18.12 8.04
N LYS A 486 -43.11 17.22 7.73
CA LYS A 486 -43.24 16.65 6.38
C LYS A 486 -43.51 17.77 5.38
N GLY A 487 -42.53 18.09 4.53
CA GLY A 487 -42.67 19.01 3.40
C GLY A 487 -42.27 20.47 3.65
N GLU A 488 -41.76 20.82 4.85
CA GLU A 488 -41.16 22.15 5.10
C GLU A 488 -39.66 22.01 5.30
N ASP A 489 -38.88 22.72 4.47
CA ASP A 489 -37.44 22.82 4.62
C ASP A 489 -37.09 23.76 5.77
N ALA A 490 -36.12 23.38 6.59
CA ALA A 490 -35.58 24.22 7.66
C ALA A 490 -34.07 24.31 7.55
N TYR A 491 -33.54 25.50 7.79
CA TYR A 491 -32.13 25.80 7.57
C TYR A 491 -31.44 26.18 8.88
N LEU A 492 -30.16 25.84 8.99
CA LEU A 492 -29.26 26.24 10.06
C LEU A 492 -28.00 26.89 9.52
N ASP A 493 -27.36 27.69 10.37
CA ASP A 493 -25.99 28.11 10.15
C ASP A 493 -25.08 26.90 10.03
N TYR A 494 -24.38 26.83 8.91
CA TYR A 494 -23.50 25.72 8.61
C TYR A 494 -22.25 25.77 9.54
N PRO A 495 -21.87 24.65 10.18
CA PRO A 495 -20.72 24.62 11.08
C PRO A 495 -19.40 25.06 10.45
N ARG A 496 -18.53 25.59 11.31
CA ARG A 496 -17.15 25.96 10.95
C ARG A 496 -16.22 24.78 11.23
N GLY A 497 -15.17 24.69 10.42
CA GLY A 497 -14.12 23.67 10.53
C GLY A 497 -13.63 23.28 9.14
N ASP A 498 -12.49 22.60 9.08
CA ASP A 498 -11.88 22.25 7.81
C ASP A 498 -12.68 21.15 7.10
N LEU A 499 -13.16 20.14 7.84
CA LEU A 499 -14.01 19.09 7.27
C LEU A 499 -15.37 19.65 6.88
N ALA A 500 -16.02 20.45 7.72
CA ALA A 500 -17.28 21.08 7.37
C ALA A 500 -17.16 21.85 6.05
N LYS A 501 -16.08 22.64 5.90
CA LYS A 501 -15.79 23.36 4.66
C LYS A 501 -15.62 22.42 3.46
N LEU A 502 -14.78 21.39 3.57
CA LEU A 502 -14.56 20.40 2.49
C LEU A 502 -15.85 19.63 2.14
N THR A 503 -16.62 19.22 3.14
CA THR A 503 -17.92 18.56 2.99
C THR A 503 -18.89 19.43 2.20
N SER A 504 -19.00 20.72 2.57
CA SER A 504 -19.88 21.65 1.86
C SER A 504 -19.44 21.89 0.42
N ALA A 505 -18.12 21.97 0.17
CA ALA A 505 -17.57 22.17 -1.17
C ALA A 505 -17.89 21.00 -2.12
N THR A 506 -17.83 19.76 -1.61
CA THR A 506 -18.25 18.58 -2.38
C THR A 506 -19.78 18.41 -2.47
N ARG A 507 -20.56 19.37 -1.94
CA ARG A 507 -22.03 19.32 -1.82
C ARG A 507 -22.52 18.12 -1.01
N GLY A 508 -21.69 17.64 -0.09
CA GLY A 508 -22.05 16.60 0.86
C GLY A 508 -22.76 17.17 2.10
N SER A 509 -22.90 16.30 3.09
CA SER A 509 -23.64 16.58 4.31
C SER A 509 -22.83 16.20 5.54
N ILE A 510 -22.93 17.01 6.59
CA ILE A 510 -22.39 16.69 7.91
C ILE A 510 -23.47 16.08 8.78
N PHE A 511 -23.08 15.13 9.62
CA PHE A 511 -23.94 14.43 10.57
C PHE A 511 -23.29 14.38 11.95
N LEU A 512 -24.12 14.26 12.98
CA LEU A 512 -23.62 14.10 14.35
C LEU A 512 -23.26 12.65 14.62
N SER A 513 -22.01 12.38 15.00
CA SER A 513 -21.51 11.02 15.26
C SER A 513 -22.22 10.34 16.44
N LYS A 514 -22.78 11.11 17.37
CA LYS A 514 -23.50 10.62 18.56
C LYS A 514 -24.65 9.66 18.24
N PHE A 515 -25.28 9.78 17.07
CA PHE A 515 -26.38 8.88 16.68
C PHE A 515 -25.89 7.49 16.25
N ILE A 516 -24.68 7.42 15.69
CA ILE A 516 -23.97 6.15 15.46
C ILE A 516 -23.57 5.55 16.81
N GLN A 517 -22.94 6.35 17.68
CA GLN A 517 -22.51 5.93 19.02
C GLN A 517 -23.67 5.38 19.86
N ALA A 518 -24.85 6.00 19.76
CA ALA A 518 -26.03 5.59 20.51
C ALA A 518 -26.90 4.53 19.80
N ASN A 519 -26.57 4.17 18.55
CA ASN A 519 -27.38 3.33 17.65
C ASN A 519 -28.88 3.73 17.61
N LYS A 520 -29.17 5.04 17.68
CA LYS A 520 -30.54 5.56 17.72
C LYS A 520 -30.57 7.04 17.31
N PRO A 521 -31.72 7.54 16.80
CA PRO A 521 -32.94 6.79 16.48
C PRO A 521 -32.79 6.01 15.16
N ALA A 522 -33.61 4.98 14.94
CA ALA A 522 -33.56 4.21 13.68
C ALA A 522 -33.80 5.08 12.42
N ALA A 523 -34.53 6.19 12.57
CA ALA A 523 -34.75 7.15 11.50
C ALA A 523 -33.47 7.84 11.01
N PHE A 524 -32.48 8.06 11.88
CA PHE A 524 -31.20 8.68 11.52
C PHE A 524 -30.51 7.95 10.36
N PHE A 525 -30.40 6.63 10.46
CA PHE A 525 -29.72 5.81 9.46
C PHE A 525 -30.43 5.84 8.09
N ARG A 526 -31.77 5.92 8.11
CA ARG A 526 -32.56 6.08 6.87
C ARG A 526 -32.37 7.46 6.24
N GLU A 527 -32.35 8.51 7.05
CA GLU A 527 -32.09 9.88 6.56
C GLU A 527 -30.72 10.00 5.92
N VAL A 528 -29.67 9.43 6.55
CA VAL A 528 -28.32 9.36 5.96
C VAL A 528 -28.35 8.65 4.61
N ALA A 529 -28.93 7.45 4.53
CA ALA A 529 -29.00 6.68 3.29
C ALA A 529 -29.80 7.42 2.19
N ASN A 530 -30.90 8.09 2.56
CA ASN A 530 -31.71 8.89 1.64
C ASN A 530 -30.94 10.08 1.09
N GLU A 531 -30.23 10.81 1.95
CA GLU A 531 -29.41 11.96 1.54
C GLU A 531 -28.30 11.52 0.58
N VAL A 532 -27.56 10.46 0.92
CA VAL A 532 -26.51 9.93 0.04
C VAL A 532 -27.07 9.48 -1.30
N TRP A 533 -28.20 8.75 -1.29
CA TRP A 533 -28.88 8.33 -2.50
C TRP A 533 -29.32 9.51 -3.38
N ASN A 534 -29.99 10.51 -2.80
CA ASN A 534 -30.52 11.66 -3.53
C ASN A 534 -29.42 12.44 -4.24
N LYS A 535 -28.24 12.51 -3.63
CA LYS A 535 -27.05 13.16 -4.19
C LYS A 535 -26.43 12.33 -5.31
N ILE A 536 -26.11 11.06 -5.04
CA ILE A 536 -25.40 10.21 -6.00
C ILE A 536 -26.28 9.84 -7.20
N ASN A 537 -27.59 9.66 -7.01
CA ASN A 537 -28.51 9.41 -8.12
C ASN A 537 -28.61 10.59 -9.11
N LYS A 538 -28.37 11.82 -8.65
CA LYS A 538 -28.26 12.98 -9.56
C LYS A 538 -26.92 12.95 -10.31
N GLU A 539 -25.85 12.53 -9.64
CA GLU A 539 -24.51 12.46 -10.25
C GLU A 539 -24.39 11.33 -11.27
N SER A 540 -25.06 10.19 -11.08
CA SER A 540 -25.06 9.07 -12.03
C SER A 540 -25.76 9.36 -13.38
N GLN A 541 -26.37 10.54 -13.51
CA GLN A 541 -26.92 11.05 -14.76
C GLN A 541 -25.90 11.83 -15.60
N ILE A 542 -24.70 12.05 -15.07
CA ILE A 542 -23.65 12.84 -15.69
C ILE A 542 -22.59 11.92 -16.30
N CYS A 543 -21.89 12.40 -17.34
CA CYS A 543 -20.80 11.69 -17.99
C CYS A 543 -19.45 12.09 -17.39
N ARG A 544 -18.50 11.15 -17.41
CA ARG A 544 -17.12 11.39 -17.02
C ARG A 544 -16.21 11.12 -18.19
N GLU A 545 -15.27 12.03 -18.40
CA GLU A 545 -14.11 11.83 -19.27
C GLU A 545 -12.92 11.52 -18.38
N CYS A 546 -12.41 10.30 -18.49
CA CYS A 546 -11.33 9.84 -17.65
C CYS A 546 -10.04 9.63 -18.43
N SER A 547 -8.94 10.07 -17.84
CA SER A 547 -7.57 9.88 -18.30
C SER A 547 -6.74 9.27 -17.19
N THR A 548 -5.81 8.39 -17.54
CA THR A 548 -4.84 7.88 -16.58
C THR A 548 -3.78 8.94 -16.28
N VAL A 549 -3.50 9.17 -15.00
CA VAL A 549 -2.56 10.18 -14.50
C VAL A 549 -1.68 9.61 -13.38
N ARG A 550 -0.73 10.43 -12.95
CA ARG A 550 0.21 10.11 -11.89
C ARG A 550 -0.45 10.19 -10.51
N SER A 551 -0.31 9.13 -9.71
CA SER A 551 -0.56 9.20 -8.26
C SER A 551 0.61 9.91 -7.55
N ASN A 552 0.46 10.27 -6.27
CA ASN A 552 1.61 10.73 -5.48
C ASN A 552 2.67 9.63 -5.26
N TRP A 553 2.47 8.42 -5.78
CA TRP A 553 3.38 7.27 -5.79
C TRP A 553 3.87 6.98 -7.22
N TRP A 554 4.60 5.89 -7.45
CA TRP A 554 5.09 5.53 -8.80
C TRP A 554 4.03 4.84 -9.68
N TRP A 555 2.87 4.45 -9.14
CA TRP A 555 1.80 3.81 -9.92
C TRP A 555 0.78 4.82 -10.46
N GLN A 556 0.02 4.36 -11.45
CA GLN A 556 -1.00 5.16 -12.14
C GLN A 556 -2.34 5.14 -11.41
N VAL A 557 -3.05 6.27 -11.48
CA VAL A 557 -4.45 6.42 -11.03
C VAL A 557 -5.27 7.06 -12.14
N ASN A 558 -6.57 6.83 -12.19
CA ASN A 558 -7.42 7.51 -13.16
C ASN A 558 -7.89 8.87 -12.60
N GLU A 559 -7.79 9.93 -13.41
CA GLU A 559 -8.45 11.21 -13.20
C GLU A 559 -9.67 11.30 -14.09
N CYS A 560 -10.79 11.79 -13.56
CA CYS A 560 -12.06 11.84 -14.27
C CYS A 560 -12.70 13.21 -14.18
N ASN A 561 -12.78 13.94 -15.30
CA ASN A 561 -13.51 15.19 -15.36
C ASN A 561 -14.99 14.95 -15.63
N ILE A 562 -15.84 15.72 -14.95
CA ILE A 562 -17.27 15.77 -15.28
C ILE A 562 -17.41 16.46 -16.64
N VAL A 563 -18.04 15.77 -17.59
CA VAL A 563 -18.34 16.29 -18.93
C VAL A 563 -19.84 16.22 -19.20
N HIS A 564 -20.29 17.03 -20.16
CA HIS A 564 -21.63 16.85 -20.70
C HIS A 564 -21.71 15.49 -21.40
N CYS A 565 -22.78 14.76 -21.07
CA CYS A 565 -23.35 13.81 -22.01
C CYS A 565 -24.02 14.62 -23.14
#